data_AF-A0A259LM77-F1
#
_entry.id   AF-A0A259LM77-F1
#
_cell.length_a   1.000
_cell.length_b   1.000
_cell.length_c   1.000
_cell.angle_alpha   90.00
_cell.angle_beta   90.00
_cell.angle_gamma   90.00
#
_symmetry.space_group_name_H-M   'P 1'
#
loop_
_entity.id
_entity.type
_entity.pdbx_description
1 polymer ?
#
loop_
_entity_poly.entity_id
_entity_poly.type
_entity_poly.pdbx_seq_one_letter_code
_entity_poly.pdbx_strand_id
1 'polypeptide(L)'
;MLIIPAENAVNWKRPPWATLGLIFACLLVFLFYQGGDDRKMDAAISAYLESDLLALEAPAYEDYLQRQIQFEGDSERLVELQDFQTLQEEGEDVWQAVTLLMDREFYQYLQANQQVIWAPDDRAQWQQQRSAIEADYISQISSLELGLIPAELSLYTLITYQFLHGGWGHIIGNLLFLFLLGFTVEKALGPGKYLAAYLA
;
A
#
# COMPACT_ATOMS: atom_id res chain seq x y z
N MET A 1 16.12 -11.43 -20.39
CA MET A 1 17.44 -12.11 -20.39
C MET A 1 18.28 -11.46 -19.31
N LEU A 2 18.42 -12.10 -18.14
CA LEU A 2 19.22 -11.59 -17.03
C LEU A 2 20.69 -11.98 -17.28
N ILE A 3 21.53 -11.03 -17.69
CA ILE A 3 22.97 -11.25 -17.85
C ILE A 3 23.59 -11.02 -16.48
N ILE A 4 23.82 -12.09 -15.72
CA ILE A 4 24.54 -12.03 -14.45
C ILE A 4 26.03 -11.93 -14.79
N PRO A 5 26.74 -10.86 -14.38
CA PRO A 5 28.18 -10.76 -14.57
C PRO A 5 28.87 -11.74 -13.62
N ALA A 6 29.09 -12.97 -14.08
CA ALA A 6 29.65 -14.08 -13.30
C ALA A 6 31.17 -13.97 -13.04
N GLU A 7 31.83 -12.91 -13.51
CA GLU A 7 33.31 -12.82 -13.45
C GLU A 7 33.88 -12.34 -12.11
N ASN A 8 33.04 -11.86 -11.18
CA ASN A 8 33.50 -11.32 -9.90
C ASN A 8 32.92 -12.11 -8.73
N ALA A 9 33.57 -13.20 -8.32
CA ALA A 9 33.25 -13.86 -7.05
C ALA A 9 33.39 -12.88 -5.86
N VAL A 10 32.52 -13.01 -4.86
CA VAL A 10 32.52 -12.17 -3.65
C VAL A 10 33.85 -12.34 -2.91
N ASN A 11 34.60 -11.23 -2.77
CA ASN A 11 35.83 -11.23 -1.98
C ASN A 11 35.49 -10.93 -0.52
N TRP A 12 35.34 -11.97 0.29
CA TRP A 12 35.01 -11.85 1.72
C TRP A 12 36.08 -11.14 2.57
N LYS A 13 37.29 -10.88 2.04
CA LYS A 13 38.27 -9.99 2.71
C LYS A 13 37.89 -8.51 2.60
N ARG A 14 37.01 -8.14 1.68
CA ARG A 14 36.41 -6.81 1.50
C ARG A 14 34.92 -6.99 1.20
N PRO A 15 34.12 -7.39 2.22
CA PRO A 15 32.71 -7.65 2.02
C PRO A 15 31.97 -6.35 1.63
N PRO A 16 30.86 -6.46 0.88
CA PRO A 16 30.07 -5.31 0.47
C PRO A 16 29.20 -4.82 1.64
N TRP A 17 29.81 -4.08 2.57
CA TRP A 17 29.15 -3.67 3.81
C TRP A 17 27.94 -2.76 3.56
N ALA A 18 27.98 -1.92 2.53
CA ALA A 18 26.83 -1.08 2.22
C ALA A 18 25.67 -1.91 1.68
N THR A 19 25.91 -2.84 0.75
CA THR A 19 24.87 -3.76 0.26
C THR A 19 24.29 -4.60 1.39
N LEU A 20 25.14 -5.19 2.24
CA LEU A 20 24.68 -5.98 3.39
C LEU A 20 23.90 -5.13 4.39
N GLY A 21 24.32 -3.87 4.60
CA GLY A 21 23.61 -2.92 5.45
C GLY A 21 22.22 -2.59 4.93
N LEU A 22 22.07 -2.34 3.63
CA LEU A 22 20.76 -2.12 2.99
C LEU A 22 19.87 -3.36 3.08
N ILE A 23 20.41 -4.54 2.80
CA ILE A 23 19.69 -5.81 2.96
C ILE A 23 19.17 -5.95 4.39
N PHE A 24 20.03 -5.69 5.38
CA PHE A 24 19.66 -5.78 6.78
C PHE A 24 18.58 -4.75 7.14
N ALA A 25 18.69 -3.51 6.65
CA ALA A 25 17.67 -2.49 6.86
C ALA A 25 16.31 -2.88 6.28
N CYS A 26 16.26 -3.38 5.04
CA CYS A 26 15.03 -3.90 4.42
C CYS A 26 14.42 -5.03 5.26
N LEU A 27 15.23 -5.96 5.78
CA LEU A 27 14.74 -7.03 6.64
C LEU A 27 14.18 -6.51 7.96
N LEU A 28 14.83 -5.53 8.60
CA LEU A 28 14.33 -4.93 9.83
C LEU A 28 12.98 -4.24 9.61
N VAL A 29 12.86 -3.43 8.55
CA VAL A 29 11.60 -2.75 8.20
C VAL A 29 10.50 -3.78 7.94
N PHE A 30 10.79 -4.80 7.13
CA PHE A 30 9.80 -5.82 6.79
C PHE A 30 9.33 -6.64 8.01
N LEU A 31 10.25 -7.05 8.88
CA LEU A 31 9.90 -7.91 10.02
C LEU A 31 9.25 -7.14 11.17
N PHE A 32 9.74 -5.93 11.48
CA PHE A 32 9.34 -5.22 12.69
C PHE A 32 8.35 -4.09 12.46
N TYR A 33 8.43 -3.41 11.31
CA TYR A 33 7.51 -2.33 10.99
C TYR A 33 6.31 -2.84 10.19
N GLN A 34 6.55 -3.55 9.07
CA GLN A 34 5.48 -4.12 8.25
C GLN A 34 4.83 -5.38 8.83
N GLY A 35 5.51 -6.09 9.74
CA GLY A 35 5.01 -7.35 10.30
C GLY A 35 3.69 -7.24 11.07
N GLY A 36 3.22 -6.02 11.36
CA GLY A 36 1.93 -5.77 12.00
C GLY A 36 0.79 -5.40 11.04
N ASP A 37 1.06 -5.23 9.75
CA ASP A 37 0.08 -4.68 8.79
C ASP A 37 -1.11 -5.63 8.56
N ASP A 38 -0.86 -6.94 8.41
CA ASP A 38 -1.93 -7.94 8.25
C ASP A 38 -2.90 -7.90 9.43
N ARG A 39 -2.39 -7.77 10.65
CA ARG A 39 -3.22 -7.65 11.86
C ARG A 39 -4.03 -6.36 11.91
N LYS A 40 -3.47 -5.24 11.41
CA LYS A 40 -4.21 -3.97 11.30
C LYS A 40 -5.34 -4.11 10.27
N MET A 41 -5.06 -4.76 9.15
CA MET A 41 -6.06 -5.03 8.11
C MET A 41 -7.19 -5.91 8.64
N ASP A 42 -6.87 -7.04 9.28
CA ASP A 42 -7.86 -7.93 9.87
C ASP A 42 -8.73 -7.22 10.91
N ALA A 43 -8.12 -6.36 11.75
CA ALA A 43 -8.84 -5.56 12.73
C ALA A 43 -9.75 -4.50 12.07
N ALA A 44 -9.29 -3.86 10.99
CA ALA A 44 -10.08 -2.90 10.24
C ALA A 44 -11.30 -3.56 9.59
N ILE A 45 -11.11 -4.70 8.90
CA ILE A 45 -12.18 -5.48 8.28
C ILE A 45 -13.18 -5.94 9.34
N SER A 46 -12.70 -6.48 10.46
CA SER A 46 -13.57 -6.94 11.54
C SER A 46 -14.42 -5.79 12.11
N ALA A 47 -13.78 -4.66 12.43
CA ALA A 47 -14.48 -3.47 12.93
C ALA A 47 -15.47 -2.89 11.91
N TYR A 48 -15.15 -2.96 10.63
CA TYR A 48 -16.02 -2.51 9.54
C TYR A 48 -17.26 -3.41 9.40
N LEU A 49 -17.09 -4.73 9.39
CA LEU A 49 -18.18 -5.69 9.25
C LEU A 49 -19.07 -5.80 10.49
N GLU A 50 -18.55 -5.48 11.68
CA GLU A 50 -19.37 -5.39 12.91
C GLU A 50 -20.21 -4.10 12.98
N SER A 51 -20.00 -3.16 12.06
CA SER A 51 -20.71 -1.89 11.98
C SER A 51 -21.76 -1.88 10.86
N ASP A 52 -22.57 -0.81 10.79
CA ASP A 52 -23.54 -0.62 9.70
C ASP A 52 -22.89 0.02 8.45
N LEU A 53 -21.55 0.17 8.41
CA LEU A 53 -20.84 0.89 7.35
C LEU A 53 -21.03 0.25 5.98
N LEU A 54 -21.02 -1.09 5.87
CA LEU A 54 -21.20 -1.76 4.57
C LEU A 54 -22.54 -1.39 3.94
N ALA A 55 -23.61 -1.33 4.73
CA ALA A 55 -24.94 -0.94 4.25
C ALA A 55 -25.01 0.53 3.82
N LEU A 56 -24.21 1.41 4.44
CA LEU A 56 -24.13 2.83 4.10
C LEU A 56 -23.24 3.10 2.89
N GLU A 57 -22.07 2.47 2.81
CA GLU A 57 -21.04 2.75 1.81
C GLU A 57 -21.25 2.01 0.49
N ALA A 58 -21.76 0.78 0.49
CA ALA A 58 -21.88 0.01 -0.75
C ALA A 58 -22.76 0.70 -1.82
N PRO A 59 -23.96 1.23 -1.50
CA PRO A 59 -24.74 1.99 -2.50
C PRO A 59 -24.07 3.30 -2.92
N ALA A 60 -23.34 3.95 -2.01
CA ALA A 60 -22.59 5.16 -2.30
C ALA A 60 -21.39 4.89 -3.23
N TYR A 61 -20.78 3.72 -3.12
CA TYR A 61 -19.68 3.28 -3.97
C TYR A 61 -20.14 3.01 -5.40
N GLU A 62 -21.27 2.34 -5.57
CA GLU A 62 -21.85 2.15 -6.91
C GLU A 62 -22.18 3.48 -7.60
N ASP A 63 -22.82 4.41 -6.88
CA ASP A 63 -23.12 5.75 -7.40
C ASP A 63 -21.84 6.54 -7.72
N TYR A 64 -20.80 6.43 -6.89
CA TYR A 64 -19.47 7.00 -7.16
C TYR A 64 -18.88 6.48 -8.48
N LEU A 65 -18.81 5.15 -8.65
CA LEU A 65 -18.27 4.53 -9.87
C LEU A 65 -19.11 4.89 -11.10
N GLN A 66 -20.43 4.87 -11.00
CA GLN A 66 -21.32 5.25 -12.10
C GLN A 66 -21.10 6.69 -12.55
N ARG A 67 -20.91 7.63 -11.61
CA ARG A 67 -20.60 9.03 -11.93
C ARG A 67 -19.26 9.14 -12.65
N GLN A 68 -18.23 8.48 -12.14
CA GLN A 68 -16.89 8.47 -12.76
C GLN A 68 -16.94 7.96 -14.20
N ILE A 69 -17.65 6.85 -14.46
CA ILE A 69 -17.84 6.31 -15.82
C ILE A 69 -18.55 7.32 -16.73
N GLN A 70 -19.63 7.94 -16.26
CA GLN A 70 -20.44 8.86 -17.07
C GLN A 70 -19.72 10.16 -17.42
N PHE A 71 -18.96 10.73 -16.48
CA PHE A 71 -18.35 12.05 -16.65
C PHE A 71 -16.91 12.00 -17.16
N GLU A 72 -16.17 10.93 -16.86
CA GLU A 72 -14.74 10.83 -17.16
C GLU A 72 -14.44 9.80 -18.25
N GLY A 73 -15.42 8.94 -18.59
CA GLY A 73 -15.26 7.91 -19.63
C GLY A 73 -14.29 6.80 -19.22
N ASP A 74 -14.11 6.61 -17.91
CA ASP A 74 -13.13 5.69 -17.38
C ASP A 74 -13.58 4.23 -17.56
N SER A 75 -12.82 3.50 -18.38
CA SER A 75 -13.10 2.10 -18.71
C SER A 75 -12.70 1.15 -17.56
N GLU A 76 -11.78 1.58 -16.69
CA GLU A 76 -11.33 0.78 -15.54
C GLU A 76 -12.43 0.75 -14.46
N ARG A 77 -13.10 1.89 -14.23
CA ARG A 77 -14.23 1.98 -13.29
C ARG A 77 -15.42 1.11 -13.65
N LEU A 78 -15.63 0.85 -14.94
CA LEU A 78 -16.66 -0.09 -15.38
C LEU A 78 -16.38 -1.52 -14.92
N VAL A 79 -15.11 -1.93 -14.94
CA VAL A 79 -14.67 -3.24 -14.47
C VAL A 79 -14.82 -3.31 -12.95
N GLU A 80 -14.35 -2.29 -12.23
CA GLU A 80 -14.49 -2.20 -10.76
C GLU A 80 -15.96 -2.30 -10.32
N LEU A 81 -16.88 -1.63 -11.04
CA LEU A 81 -18.30 -1.69 -10.74
C LEU A 81 -18.87 -3.10 -10.92
N GLN A 82 -18.52 -3.78 -12.02
CA GLN A 82 -18.97 -5.15 -12.29
C GLN A 82 -18.41 -6.14 -11.26
N ASP A 83 -17.14 -6.00 -10.90
CA ASP A 83 -16.50 -6.82 -9.89
C ASP A 83 -17.16 -6.61 -8.52
N PHE A 84 -17.42 -5.36 -8.14
CA PHE A 84 -18.09 -5.04 -6.87
C PHE A 84 -19.53 -5.59 -6.82
N GLN A 85 -20.29 -5.47 -7.90
CA GLN A 85 -21.63 -6.06 -8.00
C GLN A 85 -21.60 -7.58 -7.89
N THR A 86 -20.59 -8.23 -8.48
CA THR A 86 -20.40 -9.67 -8.34
C THR A 86 -20.17 -10.05 -6.89
N LEU A 87 -19.33 -9.31 -6.16
CA LEU A 87 -19.10 -9.54 -4.72
C LEU A 87 -20.39 -9.40 -3.89
N GLN A 88 -21.26 -8.45 -4.25
CA GLN A 88 -22.56 -8.29 -3.61
C GLN A 88 -23.52 -9.45 -3.89
N GLU A 89 -23.58 -9.90 -5.15
CA GLU A 89 -24.42 -11.04 -5.55
C GLU A 89 -23.99 -12.35 -4.88
N GLU A 90 -22.68 -12.54 -4.70
CA GLU A 90 -22.11 -13.73 -4.05
C GLU A 90 -22.13 -13.64 -2.51
N GLY A 91 -22.46 -12.48 -1.94
CA GLY A 91 -22.46 -12.26 -0.49
C GLY A 91 -21.06 -12.26 0.13
N GLU A 92 -20.05 -11.85 -0.64
CA GLU A 92 -18.64 -11.81 -0.27
C GLU A 92 -18.32 -10.54 0.54
N ASP A 93 -18.98 -10.36 1.69
CA ASP A 93 -18.91 -9.14 2.50
C ASP A 93 -17.49 -8.75 2.91
N VAL A 94 -16.62 -9.73 3.16
CA VAL A 94 -15.20 -9.48 3.48
C VAL A 94 -14.49 -8.79 2.32
N TRP A 95 -14.72 -9.25 1.09
CA TRP A 95 -14.10 -8.66 -0.09
C TRP A 95 -14.71 -7.31 -0.43
N GLN A 96 -16.01 -7.12 -0.21
CA GLN A 96 -16.63 -5.79 -0.29
C GLN A 96 -15.98 -4.82 0.71
N ALA A 97 -15.80 -5.23 1.97
CA ALA A 97 -15.14 -4.42 2.99
C ALA A 97 -13.70 -4.08 2.59
N VAL A 98 -12.92 -5.04 2.10
CA VAL A 98 -11.55 -4.79 1.62
C VAL A 98 -11.54 -3.75 0.50
N THR A 99 -12.42 -3.88 -0.50
CA THR A 99 -12.54 -2.92 -1.60
C THR A 99 -12.82 -1.51 -1.09
N LEU A 100 -13.82 -1.34 -0.23
CA LEU A 100 -14.25 -0.03 0.29
C LEU A 100 -13.25 0.58 1.27
N LEU A 101 -12.57 -0.24 2.07
CA LEU A 101 -11.55 0.21 3.02
C LEU A 101 -10.28 0.69 2.31
N MET A 102 -9.94 0.06 1.18
CA MET A 102 -8.68 0.30 0.47
C MET A 102 -8.78 1.30 -0.68
N ASP A 103 -9.99 1.64 -1.15
CA ASP A 103 -10.17 2.72 -2.12
C ASP A 103 -10.07 4.10 -1.43
N ARG A 104 -8.86 4.67 -1.50
CA ARG A 104 -8.57 6.00 -0.96
C ARG A 104 -9.34 7.12 -1.65
N GLU A 105 -9.55 7.03 -2.96
CA GLU A 105 -10.22 8.07 -3.73
C GLU A 105 -11.71 8.09 -3.38
N PHE A 106 -12.32 6.92 -3.23
CA PHE A 106 -13.66 6.78 -2.71
C PHE A 106 -13.78 7.34 -1.29
N TYR A 107 -12.88 7.00 -0.38
CA TYR A 107 -12.92 7.56 0.99
C TYR A 107 -12.81 9.10 1.00
N GLN A 108 -11.96 9.67 0.15
CA GLN A 108 -11.86 11.13 -0.02
C GLN A 108 -13.16 11.72 -0.59
N TYR A 109 -13.79 11.04 -1.56
CA TYR A 109 -15.09 11.41 -2.11
C TYR A 109 -16.17 11.43 -1.02
N LEU A 110 -16.23 10.39 -0.17
CA LEU A 110 -17.16 10.33 0.96
C LEU A 110 -16.93 11.49 1.93
N GLN A 111 -15.69 11.75 2.33
CA GLN A 111 -15.35 12.87 3.23
C GLN A 111 -15.82 14.22 2.67
N ALA A 112 -15.65 14.45 1.37
CA ALA A 112 -16.05 15.68 0.70
C ALA A 112 -17.58 15.81 0.52
N ASN A 113 -18.30 14.69 0.36
CA ASN A 113 -19.70 14.69 -0.06
C ASN A 113 -20.68 14.12 0.98
N GLN A 114 -20.22 13.69 2.16
CA GLN A 114 -21.01 13.08 3.23
C GLN A 114 -22.27 13.89 3.63
N GLN A 115 -22.28 15.21 3.42
CA GLN A 115 -23.45 16.05 3.70
C GLN A 115 -24.59 15.88 2.69
N VAL A 116 -24.26 15.42 1.48
CA VAL A 116 -25.20 15.19 0.37
C VAL A 116 -25.58 13.72 0.27
N ILE A 117 -24.66 12.82 0.61
CA ILE A 117 -24.86 11.37 0.50
C ILE A 117 -25.82 10.85 1.58
N TRP A 118 -25.66 11.28 2.83
CA TRP A 118 -26.39 10.71 3.96
C TRP A 118 -27.17 11.74 4.78
N ALA A 119 -28.24 11.27 5.42
CA ALA A 119 -28.98 12.03 6.41
C ALA A 119 -28.09 12.38 7.62
N PRO A 120 -28.45 13.41 8.42
CA PRO A 120 -27.61 13.85 9.53
C PRO A 120 -27.22 12.75 10.54
N ASP A 121 -28.14 11.83 10.84
CA ASP A 121 -27.92 10.76 11.82
C ASP A 121 -26.97 9.68 11.25
N ASP A 122 -27.25 9.16 10.06
CA ASP A 122 -26.40 8.20 9.35
C ASP A 122 -24.99 8.77 9.12
N ARG A 123 -24.90 10.05 8.74
CA ARG A 123 -23.62 10.75 8.58
C ARG A 123 -22.83 10.81 9.89
N ALA A 124 -23.48 11.14 11.01
CA ALA A 124 -22.81 11.22 12.30
C ALA A 124 -22.28 9.84 12.73
N GLN A 125 -23.07 8.79 12.52
CA GLN A 125 -22.67 7.41 12.76
C GLN A 125 -21.49 7.02 11.87
N TRP A 126 -21.60 7.23 10.55
CA TRP A 126 -20.53 6.95 9.59
C TRP A 126 -19.24 7.66 9.98
N GLN A 127 -19.32 8.96 10.27
CA GLN A 127 -18.15 9.77 10.63
C GLN A 127 -17.48 9.25 11.89
N GLN A 128 -18.25 8.83 12.89
CA GLN A 128 -17.70 8.27 14.13
C GLN A 128 -17.01 6.91 13.88
N GLN A 129 -17.67 5.99 13.18
CA GLN A 129 -17.20 4.62 12.99
C GLN A 129 -16.07 4.54 11.95
N ARG A 130 -16.28 5.10 10.75
CA ARG A 130 -15.31 5.02 9.65
C ARG A 130 -14.01 5.78 9.94
N SER A 131 -14.09 6.94 10.61
CA SER A 131 -12.88 7.70 10.97
C SER A 131 -12.05 7.00 12.04
N ALA A 132 -12.67 6.27 12.96
CA ALA A 132 -11.94 5.47 13.95
C ALA A 132 -11.18 4.33 13.26
N ILE A 133 -11.83 3.60 12.34
CA ILE A 133 -11.18 2.55 11.54
C ILE A 133 -10.01 3.11 10.72
N GLU A 134 -10.22 4.29 10.11
CA GLU A 134 -9.19 4.94 9.32
C GLU A 134 -7.98 5.34 10.17
N ALA A 135 -8.20 5.99 11.31
CA ALA A 135 -7.15 6.49 12.18
C ALA A 135 -6.41 5.37 12.93
N ASP A 136 -7.13 4.35 13.39
CA ASP A 136 -6.57 3.31 14.25
C ASP A 136 -5.93 2.17 13.45
N TYR A 137 -6.32 1.98 12.19
CA TYR A 137 -5.87 0.85 11.38
C TYR A 137 -5.35 1.25 9.99
N ILE A 138 -6.21 1.79 9.12
CA ILE A 138 -5.90 1.94 7.67
C ILE A 138 -4.73 2.88 7.45
N SER A 139 -4.80 4.10 7.99
CA SER A 139 -3.74 5.11 7.83
C SER A 139 -2.39 4.70 8.44
N GLN A 140 -2.38 3.68 9.31
CA GLN A 140 -1.18 3.14 9.94
C GLN A 140 -0.59 1.95 9.17
N ILE A 141 -1.24 1.45 8.12
CA ILE A 141 -0.66 0.40 7.27
C ILE A 141 0.59 0.97 6.60
N SER A 142 1.71 0.24 6.68
CA SER A 142 3.03 0.76 6.28
C SER A 142 3.07 1.28 4.84
N SER A 143 2.37 0.63 3.92
CA SER A 143 2.28 1.06 2.51
C SER A 143 1.47 2.35 2.32
N LEU A 144 0.51 2.62 3.20
CA LEU A 144 -0.32 3.83 3.17
C LEU A 144 0.37 5.00 3.90
N GLU A 145 1.09 4.73 4.99
CA GLU A 145 1.79 5.75 5.77
C GLU A 145 3.12 6.21 5.12
N LEU A 146 3.94 5.26 4.66
CA LEU A 146 5.31 5.50 4.20
C LEU A 146 5.49 5.27 2.69
N GLY A 147 4.42 4.92 1.99
CA GLY A 147 4.40 4.78 0.54
C GLY A 147 4.62 6.10 -0.18
N LEU A 148 5.13 6.02 -1.40
CA LEU A 148 5.31 7.19 -2.26
C LEU A 148 4.04 7.41 -3.08
N ILE A 149 3.34 8.52 -2.83
CA ILE A 149 2.23 8.99 -3.64
C ILE A 149 2.76 10.09 -4.57
N PRO A 150 2.79 9.91 -5.90
CA PRO A 150 3.37 10.90 -6.82
C PRO A 150 2.72 12.30 -6.73
N ALA A 151 1.43 12.37 -6.38
CA ALA A 151 0.72 13.64 -6.20
C ALA A 151 1.07 14.35 -4.88
N GLU A 152 1.63 13.63 -3.89
CA GLU A 152 1.91 14.11 -2.53
C GLU A 152 3.38 13.85 -2.15
N LEU A 153 4.31 14.30 -3.01
CA LEU A 153 5.73 14.07 -2.78
C LEU A 153 6.20 14.67 -1.45
N SER A 154 6.83 13.82 -0.65
CA SER A 154 7.48 14.18 0.60
C SER A 154 8.92 13.69 0.59
N LEU A 155 9.83 14.49 1.15
CA LEU A 155 11.25 14.14 1.22
C LEU A 155 11.48 12.85 2.03
N TYR A 156 10.66 12.59 3.05
CA TYR A 156 10.80 11.35 3.82
C TYR A 156 10.27 10.15 3.03
N THR A 157 9.16 10.31 2.29
CA THR A 157 8.58 9.20 1.51
C THR A 157 9.46 8.80 0.35
N LEU A 158 10.28 9.71 -0.20
CA LEU A 158 11.34 9.41 -1.19
C LEU A 158 12.45 8.50 -0.65
N ILE A 159 12.56 8.35 0.67
CA ILE A 159 13.54 7.45 1.27
C ILE A 159 12.84 6.20 1.79
N THR A 160 11.76 6.35 2.55
CA THR A 160 11.11 5.24 3.25
C THR A 160 10.49 4.23 2.30
N TYR A 161 9.93 4.66 1.17
CA TYR A 161 9.27 3.76 0.22
C TYR A 161 10.21 2.68 -0.34
N GLN A 162 11.51 2.99 -0.43
CA GLN A 162 12.53 2.09 -0.98
C GLN A 162 12.73 0.83 -0.11
N PHE A 163 12.31 0.87 1.15
CA PHE A 163 12.46 -0.21 2.12
C PHE A 163 11.17 -1.01 2.34
N LEU A 164 10.04 -0.56 1.79
CA LEU A 164 8.75 -1.24 1.91
C LEU A 164 8.60 -2.36 0.88
N HIS A 165 8.02 -3.48 1.30
CA HIS A 165 7.83 -4.64 0.44
C HIS A 165 6.44 -5.25 0.63
N GLY A 166 5.68 -5.41 -0.47
CA GLY A 166 4.34 -6.04 -0.48
C GLY A 166 4.29 -7.55 -0.25
N GLY A 167 5.21 -8.12 0.55
CA GLY A 167 5.18 -9.53 0.95
C GLY A 167 6.49 -10.30 0.71
N TRP A 168 6.51 -11.55 1.19
CA TRP A 168 7.71 -12.40 1.24
C TRP A 168 8.37 -12.62 -0.13
N GLY A 169 7.59 -12.90 -1.17
CA GLY A 169 8.13 -13.11 -2.51
C GLY A 169 8.83 -11.86 -3.07
N HIS A 170 8.24 -10.69 -2.81
CA HIS A 170 8.78 -9.41 -3.27
C HIS A 170 10.10 -9.06 -2.56
N ILE A 171 10.15 -9.18 -1.22
CA ILE A 171 11.40 -8.92 -0.49
C ILE A 171 12.50 -9.92 -0.86
N ILE A 172 12.23 -11.22 -0.92
CA ILE A 172 13.26 -12.21 -1.27
C ILE A 172 13.83 -11.93 -2.67
N GLY A 173 12.97 -11.62 -3.64
CA GLY A 173 13.39 -11.21 -4.97
C GLY A 173 14.29 -9.97 -4.94
N ASN A 174 13.83 -8.90 -4.29
CA ASN A 174 14.57 -7.64 -4.20
C ASN A 174 15.92 -7.80 -3.50
N LEU A 175 15.99 -8.56 -2.40
CA LEU A 175 17.25 -8.80 -1.70
C LEU A 175 18.25 -9.61 -2.55
N LEU A 176 17.76 -10.56 -3.36
CA LEU A 176 18.61 -11.29 -4.30
C LEU A 176 19.19 -10.36 -5.38
N PHE A 177 18.37 -9.50 -5.98
CA PHE A 177 18.85 -8.51 -6.95
C PHE A 177 19.79 -7.49 -6.32
N LEU A 178 19.44 -6.97 -5.14
CA LEU A 178 20.25 -6.03 -4.37
C LEU A 178 21.60 -6.65 -4.03
N PHE A 179 21.65 -7.92 -3.64
CA PHE A 179 22.91 -8.61 -3.38
C PHE A 179 23.76 -8.76 -4.65
N LEU A 180 23.19 -9.27 -5.75
CA LEU A 180 23.94 -9.54 -6.98
C LEU A 180 24.44 -8.26 -7.66
N LEU A 181 23.57 -7.26 -7.78
CA LEU A 181 23.88 -5.99 -8.45
C LEU A 181 24.58 -5.01 -7.51
N GLY A 182 24.09 -4.87 -6.28
CA GLY A 182 24.64 -3.96 -5.28
C GLY A 182 26.10 -4.27 -4.97
N PHE A 183 26.48 -5.55 -4.84
CA PHE A 183 27.89 -5.94 -4.69
C PHE A 183 28.78 -5.41 -5.84
N THR A 184 28.31 -5.53 -7.08
CA THR A 184 29.05 -5.10 -8.26
C THR A 184 29.20 -3.57 -8.29
N VAL A 185 28.11 -2.85 -7.97
CA VAL A 185 28.09 -1.39 -7.93
C VAL A 185 28.95 -0.86 -6.78
N GLU A 186 28.86 -1.44 -5.58
CA GLU A 186 29.69 -1.07 -4.42
C GLU A 186 31.17 -1.30 -4.71
N LYS A 187 31.53 -2.40 -5.39
CA LYS A 187 32.91 -2.67 -5.81
C LYS A 187 33.44 -1.61 -6.80
N ALA A 188 32.58 -1.11 -7.69
CA ALA A 188 32.96 -0.11 -8.70
C ALA A 188 33.03 1.32 -8.15
N LEU A 189 32.08 1.72 -7.29
CA LEU A 189 31.94 3.09 -6.81
C LEU A 189 32.52 3.33 -5.41
N GLY A 190 32.70 2.26 -4.63
CA GLY A 190 32.92 2.32 -3.19
C GLY A 190 31.62 2.52 -2.39
N PRO A 191 31.62 2.21 -1.09
CA PRO A 191 30.40 2.14 -0.27
C PRO A 191 29.68 3.48 -0.13
N GLY A 192 30.41 4.59 0.10
CA GLY A 192 29.79 5.89 0.33
C GLY A 192 29.06 6.46 -0.89
N LYS A 193 29.68 6.37 -2.07
CA LYS A 193 29.05 6.82 -3.33
C LYS A 193 27.89 5.93 -3.73
N TYR A 194 28.00 4.63 -3.48
CA TYR A 194 26.90 3.70 -3.69
C TYR A 194 25.70 4.03 -2.80
N LEU A 195 25.88 4.23 -1.49
CA LEU A 195 24.79 4.61 -0.58
C LEU A 195 24.17 5.95 -0.97
N ALA A 196 24.98 6.95 -1.33
CA ALA A 196 24.47 8.25 -1.78
C ALA A 196 23.65 8.12 -3.06
N ALA A 197 24.06 7.27 -4.01
CA ALA A 197 23.29 7.03 -5.23
C ALA A 197 22.03 6.20 -4.98
N TYR A 198 22.01 5.34 -3.96
CA TYR A 198 20.84 4.55 -3.59
C TYR A 198 19.77 5.41 -2.91
N LEU A 199 20.17 6.31 -2.01
CA LEU A 199 19.25 7.14 -1.22
C LEU A 199 18.87 8.48 -1.88
N ALA A 200 19.39 8.76 -3.07
CA ALA A 200 19.11 9.98 -3.84
C ALA A 200 17.86 9.81 -4.71
#